data_AF-A0A383DFF4-F1
#
_entry.id   AF-A0A383DFF4-F1
#
_cell.length_a   1.000
_cell.length_b   1.000
_cell.length_c   1.000
_cell.angle_alpha   90.00
_cell.angle_beta   90.00
_cell.angle_gamma   90.00
#
_symmetry.space_group_name_H-M   'P 1'
#
loop_
_entity.id
_entity.type
_entity.pdbx_description
1 polymer ?
#
loop_
_entity_poly.entity_id
_entity_poly.type
_entity_poly.pdbx_seq_one_letter_code
_entity_poly.pdbx_strand_id
1 'polypeptide(L)'
;MKVYDCTLYHDEDLILELRFNILSKFVDKFVICESKFSHSGREKKLNFDIKKFPEFKKKIIYLVSTDEPSELIFDKNSIEKKELPENFRHNAVRRIAHQRNKLFDGLGEANEDDFILYSDNDEIPNLDHFNFKNFNKKYVMFEQKLFYYKFNLFLDKIFWYGTKGCRKKYLSTFEKLR
;
A
#
# COMPACT_ATOMS: atom_id res chain seq x y z
N MET A 1 -10.11 -19.57 0.73
CA MET A 1 -8.96 -18.67 0.87
C MET A 1 -9.15 -17.54 -0.11
N LYS A 2 -9.22 -16.33 0.42
CA LYS A 2 -9.30 -15.09 -0.34
C LYS A 2 -7.91 -14.48 -0.49
N VAL A 3 -7.74 -13.62 -1.48
CA VAL A 3 -6.54 -12.82 -1.71
C VAL A 3 -6.90 -11.34 -1.61
N TYR A 4 -6.17 -10.62 -0.75
CA TYR A 4 -6.29 -9.20 -0.52
C TYR A 4 -5.07 -8.49 -1.09
N ASP A 5 -5.29 -7.50 -1.93
CA ASP A 5 -4.26 -6.61 -2.44
C ASP A 5 -4.32 -5.27 -1.71
N CYS A 6 -3.28 -4.92 -0.98
CA CYS A 6 -3.26 -3.74 -0.10
C CYS A 6 -2.26 -2.71 -0.64
N THR A 7 -2.71 -1.47 -0.81
CA THR A 7 -1.85 -0.37 -1.27
C THR A 7 -2.20 0.96 -0.60
N LEU A 8 -1.24 1.89 -0.62
CA LEU A 8 -1.49 3.29 -0.29
C LEU A 8 -1.88 4.03 -1.56
N TYR A 9 -2.64 5.11 -1.44
CA TYR A 9 -3.05 5.93 -2.59
C TYR A 9 -2.59 7.39 -2.46
N HIS A 10 -2.04 7.92 -3.56
CA HIS A 10 -1.61 9.31 -3.65
C HIS A 10 -1.86 9.91 -5.06
N ASP A 11 -3.14 10.06 -5.43
CA ASP A 11 -3.55 10.76 -6.67
C ASP A 11 -3.02 10.14 -7.97
N GLU A 12 -3.01 8.81 -8.03
CA GLU A 12 -2.39 8.02 -9.11
C GLU A 12 -3.40 7.11 -9.81
N ASP A 13 -4.54 7.68 -10.21
CA ASP A 13 -5.67 6.94 -10.81
C ASP A 13 -5.27 6.04 -11.98
N LEU A 14 -4.37 6.52 -12.86
CA LEU A 14 -3.88 5.76 -14.01
C LEU A 14 -3.19 4.46 -13.59
N ILE A 15 -2.31 4.54 -12.58
CA ILE A 15 -1.56 3.38 -12.09
C ILE A 15 -2.50 2.42 -11.34
N LEU A 16 -3.41 2.98 -10.54
CA LEU A 16 -4.39 2.19 -9.80
C LEU A 16 -5.36 1.46 -10.74
N GLU A 17 -5.83 2.11 -11.82
CA GLU A 17 -6.66 1.48 -12.85
C GLU A 17 -5.91 0.31 -13.53
N LEU A 18 -4.65 0.53 -13.89
CA LEU A 18 -3.81 -0.53 -14.47
C LEU A 18 -3.67 -1.71 -13.50
N ARG A 19 -3.40 -1.44 -12.22
CA ARG A 19 -3.30 -2.45 -11.16
C ARG A 19 -4.58 -3.26 -11.03
N PHE A 20 -5.74 -2.60 -10.99
CA PHE A 20 -7.01 -3.31 -10.90
C PHE A 20 -7.27 -4.20 -12.11
N ASN A 21 -7.02 -3.70 -13.32
CA ASN A 21 -7.20 -4.48 -14.54
C ASN A 21 -6.33 -5.75 -14.54
N ILE A 22 -5.06 -5.62 -14.14
CA ILE A 22 -4.12 -6.77 -14.11
C ILE A 22 -4.50 -7.76 -12.99
N LEU A 23 -4.80 -7.27 -11.79
CA LEU A 23 -4.92 -8.13 -10.60
C LEU A 23 -6.34 -8.64 -10.34
N SER A 24 -7.38 -8.01 -10.91
CA SER A 24 -8.78 -8.32 -10.57
C SER A 24 -9.19 -9.77 -10.78
N LYS A 25 -8.54 -10.51 -11.69
CA LYS A 25 -8.77 -11.96 -11.89
C LYS A 25 -8.18 -12.83 -10.78
N PHE A 26 -7.24 -12.31 -10.00
CA PHE A 26 -6.52 -13.03 -8.94
C PHE A 26 -6.94 -12.63 -7.53
N VAL A 27 -7.39 -11.38 -7.36
CA VAL A 27 -7.68 -10.83 -6.03
C VAL A 27 -9.18 -10.72 -5.78
N ASP A 28 -9.57 -11.01 -4.54
CA ASP A 28 -10.95 -10.90 -4.08
C ASP A 28 -11.29 -9.49 -3.62
N LYS A 29 -10.31 -8.81 -3.00
CA LYS A 29 -10.47 -7.47 -2.43
C LYS A 29 -9.23 -6.60 -2.68
N PHE A 30 -9.48 -5.34 -3.00
CA PHE A 30 -8.47 -4.28 -3.04
C PHE A 30 -8.66 -3.41 -1.81
N VAL A 31 -7.67 -3.34 -0.92
CA VAL A 31 -7.68 -2.50 0.28
C VAL A 31 -6.80 -1.28 0.02
N ILE A 32 -7.40 -0.11 0.00
CA ILE A 32 -6.74 1.12 -0.42
C ILE A 32 -6.81 2.11 0.73
N CYS A 33 -5.67 2.65 1.12
CA CYS A 33 -5.62 3.70 2.14
C CYS A 33 -5.12 5.04 1.58
N GLU A 34 -5.93 6.08 1.68
CA GLU A 34 -5.52 7.46 1.46
C GLU A 34 -5.38 8.21 2.80
N SER A 35 -4.35 9.03 2.95
CA SER A 35 -4.15 9.87 4.14
C SER A 35 -4.58 11.30 3.90
N LYS A 36 -5.13 11.98 4.91
CA LYS A 36 -5.32 13.45 4.90
C LYS A 36 -4.03 14.23 5.05
N PHE A 37 -2.91 13.59 5.38
CA PHE A 37 -1.61 14.22 5.55
C PHE A 37 -0.60 13.64 4.57
N SER A 38 0.22 14.50 3.97
CA SER A 38 1.41 14.07 3.23
C SER A 38 2.46 13.50 4.20
N HIS A 39 3.47 12.80 3.68
CA HIS A 39 4.60 12.37 4.50
C HIS A 39 5.37 13.55 5.12
N SER A 40 5.22 14.77 4.58
CA SER A 40 5.79 16.00 5.13
C SER A 40 4.87 16.72 6.13
N GLY A 41 3.75 16.10 6.55
CA GLY A 41 2.81 16.69 7.52
C GLY A 41 1.90 17.77 6.97
N ARG A 42 1.88 17.98 5.65
CA ARG A 42 0.96 18.95 5.03
C ARG A 42 -0.39 18.29 4.86
N GLU A 43 -1.45 18.98 5.28
CA GLU A 43 -2.81 18.55 4.97
C GLU A 43 -3.01 18.53 3.46
N LYS A 44 -3.64 17.46 2.97
CA LYS A 44 -4.01 17.25 1.58
C LYS A 44 -5.48 16.88 1.46
N LYS A 45 -6.07 17.23 0.31
CA LYS A 45 -7.41 16.76 -0.05
C LYS A 45 -7.35 15.27 -0.37
N LEU A 46 -8.46 14.59 -0.10
CA LEU A 46 -8.66 13.20 -0.50
C LEU A 46 -9.12 13.20 -1.96
N ASN A 47 -8.38 12.52 -2.83
CA ASN A 47 -8.59 12.53 -4.26
C ASN A 47 -9.22 11.24 -4.78
N PHE A 48 -9.23 10.17 -3.98
CA PHE A 48 -9.79 8.90 -4.42
C PHE A 48 -11.30 9.01 -4.66
N ASP A 49 -11.73 8.68 -5.88
CA ASP A 49 -13.14 8.61 -6.25
C ASP A 49 -13.48 7.22 -6.80
N ILE A 50 -14.21 6.43 -6.01
CA ILE A 50 -14.66 5.10 -6.40
C ILE A 50 -15.53 5.08 -7.67
N LYS A 51 -16.16 6.21 -8.04
CA LYS A 51 -16.96 6.30 -9.27
C LYS A 51 -16.11 6.19 -10.53
N LYS A 52 -14.80 6.48 -10.46
CA LYS A 52 -13.84 6.27 -11.55
C LYS A 52 -13.56 4.80 -11.83
N PHE A 53 -13.89 3.90 -10.89
CA PHE A 53 -13.59 2.47 -10.96
C PHE A 53 -14.86 1.59 -10.82
N PRO A 54 -15.87 1.76 -11.69
CA PRO A 54 -17.17 1.11 -11.53
C PRO A 54 -17.10 -0.42 -11.55
N GLU A 55 -16.22 -0.99 -12.38
CA GLU A 55 -16.05 -2.44 -12.54
C GLU A 55 -15.52 -3.12 -11.27
N PHE A 56 -14.68 -2.40 -10.50
CA PHE A 56 -14.00 -2.92 -9.32
C PHE A 56 -14.69 -2.52 -8.01
N LYS A 57 -15.74 -1.69 -8.08
CA LYS A 57 -16.43 -1.09 -6.92
C LYS A 57 -16.78 -2.08 -5.80
N LYS A 58 -17.18 -3.32 -6.14
CA LYS A 58 -17.55 -4.37 -5.16
C LYS A 58 -16.33 -5.03 -4.49
N LYS A 59 -15.15 -4.93 -5.10
CA LYS A 59 -13.88 -5.45 -4.60
C LYS A 59 -13.12 -4.42 -3.77
N ILE A 60 -13.36 -3.12 -3.99
CA ILE A 60 -12.64 -2.04 -3.31
C ILE A 60 -13.14 -1.87 -1.87
N ILE A 61 -12.19 -1.84 -0.94
CA ILE A 61 -12.33 -1.40 0.44
C ILE A 61 -11.48 -0.14 0.56
N TYR A 62 -12.15 1.01 0.67
CA TYR A 62 -11.48 2.31 0.76
C TYR A 62 -11.40 2.78 2.22
N LEU A 63 -10.20 3.12 2.66
CA LEU A 63 -9.88 3.56 4.00
C LEU A 63 -9.27 4.96 3.96
N VAL A 64 -9.63 5.77 4.95
CA VAL A 64 -9.06 7.11 5.13
C VAL A 64 -8.30 7.16 6.45
N SER A 65 -7.02 7.54 6.40
CA SER A 65 -6.26 7.95 7.59
C SER A 65 -6.48 9.45 7.79
N THR A 66 -7.20 9.81 8.84
CA THR A 66 -7.64 11.19 9.09
C THR A 66 -6.79 11.94 10.12
N ASP A 67 -5.87 11.23 10.77
CA ASP A 67 -5.07 11.67 11.90
C ASP A 67 -3.57 11.44 11.65
N GLU A 68 -2.74 12.15 12.42
CA GLU A 68 -1.30 11.95 12.44
C GLU A 68 -0.88 11.05 13.60
N PRO A 69 0.26 10.34 13.50
CA PRO A 69 0.78 9.55 14.62
C PRO A 69 1.08 10.45 15.82
N SER A 70 0.79 9.96 17.03
CA SER A 70 0.99 10.71 18.27
C SER A 70 2.46 10.95 18.61
N GLU A 71 3.38 10.16 18.05
CA GLU A 71 4.80 10.20 18.36
C GLU A 71 5.61 11.18 17.48
N LEU A 72 4.99 12.11 16.76
CA LEU A 72 5.76 13.05 15.93
C LEU A 72 6.69 13.95 16.77
N ILE A 73 7.90 14.20 16.27
CA ILE A 73 8.90 15.03 16.94
C ILE A 73 8.76 16.47 16.44
N PHE A 74 8.35 17.38 17.32
CA PHE A 74 8.25 18.80 17.06
C PHE A 74 9.25 19.59 17.90
N ASP A 75 9.56 20.81 17.47
CA ASP A 75 10.35 21.78 18.22
C ASP A 75 9.63 22.14 19.53
N LYS A 76 10.24 21.74 20.66
CA LYS A 76 9.68 22.00 22.00
C LYS A 76 9.66 23.48 22.37
N ASN A 77 10.46 24.29 21.69
CA ASN A 77 10.56 25.73 21.93
C ASN A 77 9.57 26.54 21.06
N SER A 78 8.82 25.87 20.17
CA SER A 78 7.81 26.50 19.35
C SER A 78 6.43 26.38 19.99
N ILE A 79 5.63 27.45 19.90
CA ILE A 79 4.21 27.46 20.30
C ILE A 79 3.37 26.68 19.28
N GLU A 80 3.81 26.64 18.01
CA GLU A 80 3.17 25.89 16.93
C GLU A 80 3.84 24.53 16.73
N LYS A 81 3.12 23.58 16.11
CA LYS A 81 3.68 22.27 15.71
C LYS A 81 4.69 22.46 14.56
N LYS A 82 5.91 22.87 14.91
CA LYS A 82 7.01 23.08 13.97
C LYS A 82 7.95 21.88 13.96
N GLU A 83 8.17 21.30 12.79
CA GLU A 83 9.21 20.28 12.60
C GLU A 83 10.55 20.95 12.27
N LEU A 84 11.62 20.46 12.91
CA LEU A 84 12.98 20.85 12.57
C LEU A 84 13.53 19.94 11.44
N PRO A 85 14.42 20.41 10.56
CA PRO A 85 14.91 19.64 9.42
C PRO A 85 15.48 18.27 9.76
N GLU A 86 16.16 18.15 10.91
CA GLU A 86 16.72 16.89 11.42
C GLU A 86 15.64 15.83 11.73
N ASN A 87 14.40 16.26 11.99
CA ASN A 87 13.29 15.39 12.32
C ASN A 87 12.40 15.05 11.11
N PHE A 88 12.56 15.73 9.96
CA PHE A 88 11.71 15.52 8.79
C PHE A 88 11.66 14.06 8.34
N ARG A 89 12.82 13.40 8.24
CA ARG A 89 12.89 11.99 7.82
C ARG A 89 12.20 11.08 8.84
N HIS A 90 12.44 11.31 10.13
CA HIS A 90 11.88 10.49 11.20
C HIS A 90 10.36 10.59 11.25
N ASN A 91 9.84 11.80 11.17
CA ASN A 91 8.40 12.06 11.14
C ASN A 91 7.74 11.53 9.86
N ALA A 92 8.41 11.65 8.70
CA ALA A 92 7.91 11.06 7.46
C ALA A 92 7.77 9.54 7.56
N VAL A 93 8.77 8.84 8.10
CA VAL A 93 8.69 7.38 8.32
C VAL A 93 7.55 7.03 9.28
N ARG A 94 7.37 7.80 10.36
CA ARG A 94 6.25 7.59 11.29
C ARG A 94 4.89 7.77 10.62
N ARG A 95 4.72 8.79 9.77
CA ARG A 95 3.48 9.02 9.01
C ARG A 95 3.20 7.90 8.01
N ILE A 96 4.23 7.45 7.29
CA ILE A 96 4.12 6.32 6.36
C ILE A 96 3.67 5.07 7.11
N ALA A 97 4.33 4.73 8.22
CA ALA A 97 3.97 3.59 9.04
C ALA A 97 2.54 3.70 9.61
N HIS A 98 2.11 4.90 10.03
CA HIS A 98 0.75 5.17 10.49
C HIS A 98 -0.29 4.88 9.40
N GLN A 99 -0.08 5.41 8.19
CA GLN A 99 -0.96 5.16 7.06
C GLN A 99 -0.97 3.67 6.66
N ARG A 100 0.20 3.01 6.65
CA ARG A 100 0.31 1.56 6.39
C ARG A 100 -0.47 0.73 7.38
N ASN A 101 -0.37 1.04 8.67
CA ASN A 101 -1.09 0.29 9.70
C ASN A 101 -2.62 0.46 9.58
N LYS A 102 -3.10 1.56 8.98
CA LYS A 102 -4.53 1.73 8.69
C LYS A 102 -5.08 0.65 7.77
N LEU A 103 -4.26 0.03 6.92
CA LEU A 103 -4.66 -1.07 6.04
C LEU A 103 -5.21 -2.29 6.79
N PHE A 104 -4.84 -2.48 8.06
CA PHE A 104 -5.40 -3.56 8.89
C PHE A 104 -6.92 -3.44 9.05
N ASP A 105 -7.47 -2.23 9.07
CA ASP A 105 -8.92 -2.01 9.19
C ASP A 105 -9.67 -2.62 8.01
N GLY A 106 -9.04 -2.72 6.84
CA GLY A 106 -9.59 -3.36 5.64
C GLY A 106 -9.48 -4.89 5.64
N LEU A 107 -8.80 -5.47 6.61
CA LEU A 107 -8.62 -6.93 6.77
C LEU A 107 -9.56 -7.55 7.80
N GLY A 108 -10.57 -6.83 8.30
CA GLY A 108 -11.50 -7.32 9.32
C GLY A 108 -12.23 -8.61 8.95
N GLU A 109 -12.59 -8.77 7.67
CA GLU A 109 -13.26 -9.98 7.15
C GLU A 109 -12.32 -11.08 6.66
N ALA A 110 -11.00 -10.83 6.67
CA ALA A 110 -10.01 -11.80 6.20
C ALA A 110 -9.79 -12.88 7.26
N ASN A 111 -9.71 -14.14 6.85
CA ASN A 111 -9.36 -15.25 7.73
C ASN A 111 -7.84 -15.38 7.88
N GLU A 112 -7.40 -16.08 8.91
CA GLU A 112 -5.97 -16.30 9.22
C GLU A 112 -5.17 -16.95 8.08
N ASP A 113 -5.82 -17.77 7.24
CA ASP A 113 -5.22 -18.40 6.08
C ASP A 113 -5.39 -17.63 4.75
N ASP A 114 -6.11 -16.50 4.76
CA ASP A 114 -6.23 -15.65 3.58
C ASP A 114 -4.90 -14.95 3.28
N PHE A 115 -4.66 -14.68 1.99
CA PHE A 115 -3.39 -14.18 1.51
C PHE A 115 -3.42 -12.66 1.38
N ILE A 116 -2.42 -11.99 1.93
CA ILE A 116 -2.28 -10.54 1.92
C ILE A 116 -1.07 -10.20 1.04
N LEU A 117 -1.30 -9.35 0.05
CA LEU A 117 -0.28 -8.71 -0.77
C LEU A 117 -0.14 -7.25 -0.34
N TYR A 118 1.08 -6.75 -0.30
CA TYR A 118 1.37 -5.35 -0.04
C TYR A 118 2.49 -4.85 -0.95
N SER A 119 2.29 -3.65 -1.50
CA SER A 119 3.26 -2.95 -2.34
C SER A 119 2.88 -1.48 -2.51
N ASP A 120 3.75 -0.71 -3.16
CA ASP A 120 3.34 0.56 -3.74
C ASP A 120 2.46 0.32 -4.99
N ASN A 121 1.69 1.31 -5.46
CA ASN A 121 0.69 1.10 -6.51
C ASN A 121 1.31 0.69 -7.86
N ASP A 122 2.46 1.28 -8.21
CA ASP A 122 3.24 1.01 -9.42
C ASP A 122 4.02 -0.32 -9.37
N GLU A 123 4.10 -0.92 -8.19
CA GLU A 123 4.71 -2.23 -7.96
C GLU A 123 3.67 -3.35 -8.18
N ILE A 124 3.30 -3.63 -9.42
CA ILE A 124 2.25 -4.62 -9.75
C ILE A 124 2.88 -6.02 -9.99
N PRO A 125 2.52 -7.07 -9.22
CA PRO A 125 3.09 -8.40 -9.37
C PRO A 125 2.48 -9.15 -10.57
N ASN A 126 3.27 -10.01 -11.22
CA ASN A 126 2.71 -11.02 -12.11
C ASN A 126 2.30 -12.26 -11.30
N LEU A 127 0.99 -12.56 -11.29
CA LEU A 127 0.40 -13.68 -10.55
C LEU A 127 -0.04 -14.85 -11.43
N ASP A 128 0.17 -14.80 -12.76
CA ASP A 128 -0.31 -15.81 -13.72
C ASP A 128 0.13 -17.24 -13.35
N HIS A 129 1.30 -17.39 -12.74
CA HIS A 129 1.87 -18.68 -12.36
C HIS A 129 1.97 -18.88 -10.84
N PHE A 130 1.38 -17.99 -10.03
CA PHE A 130 1.44 -18.11 -8.57
C PHE A 130 0.24 -18.90 -8.02
N ASN A 131 0.51 -20.08 -7.46
CA ASN A 131 -0.52 -20.89 -6.81
C ASN A 131 -0.57 -20.62 -5.31
N PHE A 132 -1.46 -19.72 -4.90
CA PHE A 132 -1.68 -19.36 -3.50
C PHE A 132 -2.00 -20.57 -2.61
N LYS A 133 -2.73 -21.58 -3.12
CA LYS A 133 -3.18 -22.74 -2.32
C LYS A 133 -2.01 -23.66 -1.96
N ASN A 134 -1.06 -23.83 -2.89
CA ASN A 134 0.09 -24.72 -2.73
C ASN A 134 1.30 -24.01 -2.10
N PHE A 135 1.24 -22.70 -1.91
CA PHE A 135 2.31 -21.94 -1.29
C PHE A 135 2.47 -22.30 0.20
N ASN A 136 3.64 -22.82 0.55
CA ASN A 136 3.94 -23.40 1.87
C ASN A 136 5.01 -22.64 2.68
N LYS A 137 5.49 -21.50 2.18
CA LYS A 137 6.42 -20.63 2.92
C LYS A 137 5.65 -19.55 3.69
N LYS A 138 6.33 -18.86 4.61
CA LYS A 138 5.73 -17.78 5.41
C LYS A 138 5.52 -16.50 4.59
N TYR A 139 6.53 -16.14 3.81
CA TYR A 139 6.57 -14.90 3.02
C TYR A 139 6.97 -15.20 1.58
N VAL A 140 6.41 -14.44 0.64
CA VAL A 140 6.81 -14.40 -0.77
C VAL A 140 7.21 -12.98 -1.13
N MET A 141 8.17 -12.84 -2.04
CA MET A 141 8.51 -11.59 -2.71
C MET A 141 8.36 -11.83 -4.21
N PHE A 142 7.70 -10.90 -4.90
CA PHE A 142 7.47 -11.00 -6.34
C PHE A 142 8.48 -10.14 -7.08
N GLU A 143 9.15 -10.74 -8.06
CA GLU A 143 9.95 -10.02 -9.03
C GLU A 143 9.02 -9.33 -10.04
N GLN A 144 9.32 -8.07 -10.33
CA GLN A 144 8.51 -7.19 -11.18
C GLN A 144 9.40 -6.49 -12.20
N LYS A 145 8.79 -6.10 -13.32
CA LYS A 145 9.44 -5.24 -14.30
C LYS A 145 9.57 -3.83 -13.73
N LEU A 146 10.75 -3.24 -13.86
CA LEU A 146 11.01 -1.86 -13.48
C LEU A 146 10.94 -0.96 -14.72
N PHE A 147 9.99 -0.03 -14.73
CA PHE A 147 9.87 1.00 -15.76
C PHE A 147 10.19 2.35 -15.15
N TYR A 148 11.17 3.06 -15.69
CA TYR A 148 11.63 4.31 -15.09
C TYR A 148 10.85 5.51 -15.63
N TYR A 149 9.87 5.98 -14.85
CA TYR A 149 8.95 7.09 -15.16
C TYR A 149 8.05 6.93 -16.41
N LYS A 150 8.42 6.09 -17.38
CA LYS A 150 7.68 5.84 -18.62
C LYS A 150 7.69 4.36 -18.97
N PHE A 151 6.59 3.84 -19.53
CA PHE A 151 6.47 2.42 -19.91
C PHE A 151 7.46 1.97 -21.00
N ASN A 152 7.99 2.89 -21.81
CA ASN A 152 9.02 2.58 -22.80
C ASN A 152 10.45 2.60 -22.22
N LEU A 153 10.64 2.95 -20.94
CA LEU A 153 11.93 2.95 -20.24
C LEU A 153 12.04 1.73 -19.33
N PHE A 154 11.99 0.55 -19.93
CA PHE A 154 12.17 -0.72 -19.21
C PHE A 154 13.63 -0.93 -18.82
N LEU A 155 13.88 -1.19 -17.54
CA LEU A 155 15.20 -1.53 -17.00
C LEU A 155 15.32 -3.05 -16.84
N ASP A 156 15.65 -3.72 -17.95
CA ASP A 156 15.72 -5.18 -18.08
C ASP A 156 16.88 -5.84 -17.31
N LYS A 157 17.81 -5.04 -16.78
CA LYS A 157 18.97 -5.51 -15.99
C LYS A 157 18.77 -5.38 -14.48
N ILE A 158 17.61 -4.89 -14.02
CA ILE A 158 17.32 -4.69 -12.60
C ILE A 158 16.15 -5.58 -12.20
N PHE A 159 16.41 -6.49 -11.26
CA PHE A 159 15.37 -7.27 -10.61
C PHE A 159 14.72 -6.41 -9.52
N TRP A 160 13.44 -6.08 -9.69
CA TRP A 160 12.69 -5.27 -8.72
C TRP A 160 11.75 -6.13 -7.89
N TYR A 161 12.01 -6.25 -6.59
CA TYR A 161 11.19 -7.02 -5.65
C TYR A 161 10.25 -6.10 -4.87
N GLY A 162 9.22 -5.62 -5.56
CA GLY A 162 8.26 -4.65 -4.99
C GLY A 162 7.21 -5.31 -4.11
N THR A 163 6.31 -6.09 -4.72
CA THR A 163 5.23 -6.73 -3.96
C THR A 163 5.74 -7.86 -3.08
N LYS A 164 5.28 -7.84 -1.84
CA LYS A 164 5.51 -8.89 -0.85
C LYS A 164 4.18 -9.43 -0.37
N GLY A 165 4.16 -10.67 0.06
CA GLY A 165 2.93 -11.28 0.55
C GLY A 165 3.14 -12.36 1.59
N CYS A 166 2.09 -12.58 2.38
CA CYS A 166 2.03 -13.63 3.38
C CYS A 166 0.58 -14.03 3.65
N ARG A 167 0.38 -15.11 4.40
CA ARG A 167 -0.94 -15.37 5.00
C ARG A 167 -1.18 -14.40 6.15
N LYS A 168 -2.44 -14.01 6.38
CA LYS A 168 -2.83 -13.06 7.43
C LYS A 168 -2.25 -13.41 8.79
N LYS A 169 -2.23 -14.69 9.19
CA LYS A 169 -1.64 -15.15 10.46
C LYS A 169 -0.15 -14.83 10.67
N TYR A 170 0.57 -14.53 9.59
CA TYR A 170 1.98 -14.14 9.63
C TYR A 170 2.18 -12.62 9.47
N LEU A 171 1.11 -11.86 9.22
CA LEU A 171 1.17 -10.41 9.07
C LEU A 171 1.20 -9.74 10.45
N SER A 172 2.39 -9.34 10.91
CA SER A 172 2.52 -8.56 12.15
C SER A 172 2.27 -7.08 11.95
N THR A 173 2.87 -6.48 10.92
CA THR A 173 2.66 -5.08 10.50
C THR A 173 2.90 -4.98 9.00
N PHE A 174 2.24 -4.03 8.33
CA PHE A 174 2.53 -3.72 6.92
C PHE A 174 3.95 -3.17 6.75
N GLU A 175 4.48 -2.45 7.74
CA GLU A 175 5.87 -1.98 7.74
C GLU A 175 6.89 -3.12 7.68
N LYS A 176 6.66 -4.21 8.43
CA LYS A 176 7.53 -5.40 8.39
C LYS A 176 7.35 -6.23 7.13
N LEU A 177 6.16 -6.16 6.52
CA LEU A 177 5.92 -6.80 5.24
C LEU A 177 6.58 -6.04 4.08
N ARG A 178 6.77 -4.71 4.19
CA ARG A 178 7.42 -3.88 3.16
C ARG A 178 8.90 -4.21 2.98
#